data_AF-G9NUZ2-F1
#
_entry.id   AF-G9NUZ2-F1
#
_cell.length_a   1.000
_cell.length_b   1.000
_cell.length_c   1.000
_cell.angle_alpha   90.00
_cell.angle_beta   90.00
_cell.angle_gamma   90.00
#
_symmetry.space_group_name_H-M   'P 1'
#
loop_
_entity.id
_entity.type
_entity.pdbx_description
1 polymer ?
#
loop_
_entity_poly.entity_id
_entity_poly.type
_entity_poly.pdbx_seq_one_letter_code
_entity_poly.pdbx_strand_id
1 'polypeptide(L)' 'EKVPSCSVPCIQNAIAAVTPCHFTDYACACKYHGKVTSAATACVVGSCGLQRAVSM' A
#
# COMPACT_ATOMS: atom_id res chain seq x y z
N GLU A 1 -14.64 -4.82 -7.10
CA GLU A 1 -13.69 -4.31 -6.08
C GLU A 1 -12.92 -3.11 -6.62
N LYS A 2 -12.91 -1.97 -5.91
CA LYS A 2 -12.10 -0.80 -6.27
C LYS A 2 -11.10 -0.54 -5.17
N VAL A 3 -9.82 -0.58 -5.50
CA VAL A 3 -8.76 -0.08 -4.61
C VAL A 3 -9.10 1.37 -4.26
N PRO A 4 -9.19 1.72 -2.97
CA PRO A 4 -9.46 3.09 -2.57
C PRO A 4 -8.39 4.04 -3.12
N SER A 5 -8.79 5.14 -3.74
CA SER A 5 -7.82 6.14 -4.25
C SER A 5 -6.92 6.69 -3.15
N CYS A 6 -7.40 6.68 -1.90
CA CYS A 6 -6.66 7.10 -0.71
C CYS A 6 -5.49 6.16 -0.35
N SER A 7 -5.49 4.89 -0.78
CA SER A 7 -4.41 3.94 -0.49
C SER A 7 -3.32 3.90 -1.55
N VAL A 8 -3.60 4.38 -2.77
CA VAL A 8 -2.63 4.41 -3.89
C VAL A 8 -1.32 5.12 -3.51
N PRO A 9 -1.33 6.37 -2.98
CA PRO A 9 -0.08 7.04 -2.63
C PRO A 9 0.66 6.34 -1.48
N CYS A 10 -0.07 5.73 -0.54
CA CYS A 10 0.53 4.96 0.55
C CYS A 10 1.27 3.72 0.05
N ILE A 11 0.67 2.99 -0.89
CA ILE A 11 1.28 1.80 -1.49
C ILE A 11 2.50 2.21 -2.32
N GLN A 12 2.40 3.24 -3.16
CA GLN A 12 3.51 3.72 -3.98
C GLN A 12 4.71 4.17 -3.12
N ASN A 13 4.46 4.92 -2.05
CA ASN A 13 5.51 5.29 -1.10
C ASN A 13 6.11 4.08 -0.38
N ALA A 14 5.27 3.13 0.06
CA ALA A 14 5.75 1.92 0.70
C ALA A 14 6.65 1.11 -0.25
N ILE A 15 6.26 0.96 -1.53
CA ILE A 15 7.06 0.28 -2.55
C ILE A 15 8.44 0.93 -2.68
N ALA A 16 8.49 2.26 -2.85
CA ALA A 16 9.74 3.00 -2.98
C ALA A 16 10.61 2.94 -1.71
N ALA A 17 10.00 2.82 -0.53
CA ALA A 17 10.72 2.84 0.74
C ALA A 17 11.29 1.48 1.15
N VAL A 18 10.61 0.37 0.85
CA VAL A 18 10.97 -0.96 1.39
C VAL A 18 11.39 -1.98 0.34
N THR A 19 11.34 -1.61 -0.95
CA THR A 19 11.69 -2.49 -2.06
C THR A 19 12.59 -1.76 -3.06
N PRO A 20 13.38 -2.50 -3.85
CA PRO A 20 14.11 -1.93 -4.98
C PRO A 20 13.22 -1.72 -6.23
N CYS A 21 11.92 -2.02 -6.13
CA CYS A 21 10.99 -1.91 -7.25
C CYS A 21 10.64 -0.45 -7.53
N HIS A 22 10.31 -0.13 -8.79
CA HIS A 22 9.73 1.16 -9.12
C HIS A 22 8.37 1.32 -8.43
N PHE A 23 8.00 2.54 -8.00
CA PHE A 23 6.79 2.79 -7.22
C PHE A 23 5.49 2.41 -7.94
N THR A 24 5.50 2.32 -9.27
CA THR A 24 4.38 1.85 -10.11
C THR A 24 4.50 0.40 -10.56
N ASP A 25 5.59 -0.29 -10.23
CA ASP A 25 5.80 -1.69 -10.61
C ASP A 25 5.15 -2.62 -9.58
N TYR A 26 3.83 -2.75 -9.69
CA TYR A 26 3.03 -3.60 -8.82
C TYR A 26 3.39 -5.09 -8.94
N ALA A 27 3.86 -5.53 -10.11
CA ALA A 27 4.29 -6.91 -10.31
C ALA A 27 5.55 -7.24 -9.50
N CYS A 28 6.52 -6.32 -9.49
CA CYS A 28 7.70 -6.43 -8.63
C CYS A 28 7.33 -6.27 -7.15
N ALA A 29 6.52 -5.26 -6.80
CA ALA A 29 6.09 -5.00 -5.44
C ALA A 29 5.35 -6.20 -4.79
N CYS A 30 4.58 -6.96 -5.58
CA CYS A 30 3.89 -8.16 -5.12
C CYS A 30 4.85 -9.24 -4.58
N LYS A 31 6.09 -9.31 -5.08
CA LYS A 31 7.12 -10.22 -4.53
C LYS A 31 7.52 -9.84 -3.10
N TYR A 32 7.28 -8.60 -2.71
CA TYR A 32 7.55 -8.04 -1.39
C TYR A 32 6.28 -7.65 -0.65
N HIS A 33 5.13 -8.21 -1.03
CA HIS A 33 3.81 -7.79 -0.52
C HIS A 33 3.79 -7.69 1.00
N GLY A 34 4.34 -8.65 1.75
CA GLY A 34 4.38 -8.57 3.21
C GLY A 34 5.07 -7.31 3.76
N LYS A 35 6.20 -6.90 3.16
CA LYS A 35 6.91 -5.67 3.56
C LYS A 35 6.14 -4.42 3.14
N VAL A 36 5.62 -4.41 1.92
CA VAL A 36 4.86 -3.28 1.36
C VAL A 36 3.58 -3.06 2.15
N THR A 37 2.80 -4.12 2.41
CA THR A 37 1.57 -4.04 3.20
C THR A 37 1.88 -3.54 4.60
N SER A 38 2.86 -4.13 5.30
CA SER A 38 3.18 -3.69 6.66
C SER A 38 3.63 -2.22 6.74
N ALA A 39 4.35 -1.73 5.74
CA ALA A 39 4.75 -0.32 5.65
C ALA A 39 3.59 0.60 5.23
N ALA A 40 2.71 0.13 4.36
CA ALA A 40 1.56 0.90 3.88
C ALA A 40 0.43 0.96 4.92
N THR A 41 0.26 -0.04 5.80
CA THR A 41 -0.87 -0.16 6.73
C THR A 41 -1.06 1.10 7.57
N ALA A 42 -0.01 1.64 8.19
CA ALA A 42 -0.12 2.85 9.01
C ALA A 42 -0.58 4.06 8.20
N CYS A 43 -0.06 4.21 6.97
CA CYS A 43 -0.47 5.27 6.04
C CYS A 43 -1.93 5.09 5.59
N VAL A 44 -2.31 3.87 5.19
CA VAL A 44 -3.67 3.57 4.72
C VAL A 44 -4.69 3.78 5.84
N VAL A 45 -4.39 3.37 7.07
CA VAL A 45 -5.26 3.62 8.22
C VAL A 45 -5.44 5.11 8.49
N GLY A 46 -4.37 5.89 8.41
CA GLY A 46 -4.43 7.35 8.59
C GLY A 46 -5.13 8.09 7.44
N SER A 47 -4.89 7.69 6.20
CA SER A 47 -5.40 8.40 5.00
C SER A 47 -6.78 7.92 4.53
N CYS A 48 -7.11 6.64 4.70
CA CYS A 48 -8.41 6.07 4.30
C CYS A 48 -9.38 5.89 5.47
N GLY A 49 -8.90 5.98 6.70
CA GLY A 49 -9.64 5.62 7.90
C GLY A 49 -9.72 4.11 8.11
N LEU A 50 -9.59 3.67 9.36
CA LEU A 50 -9.66 2.26 9.76
C LEU A 50 -11.00 1.59 9.33
N GLN A 51 -12.07 2.38 9.23
CA GLN A 51 -13.41 1.93 8.85
C GLN A 51 -13.56 1.50 7.40
N ARG A 52 -12.66 1.86 6.48
CA ARG A 52 -12.62 1.32 5.11
C ARG A 52 -11.55 0.23 4.92
N ALA A 53 -10.56 0.16 5.81
CA ALA A 53 -9.51 -0.86 5.77
C ALA A 53 -9.93 -2.20 6.42
N VAL A 54 -10.91 -2.17 7.33
CA VAL A 54 -11.38 -3.34 8.11
C VAL A 54 -12.81 -3.78 7.71
N SER A 55 -13.51 -3.05 6.84
CA SER A 55 -14.78 -3.51 6.27
C SER A 55 -14.52 -4.41 5.06
N MET A 56 -14.03 -5.62 5.33
CA MET A 56 -14.03 -6.74 4.41
C MET A 56 -14.39 -8.02 5.17
#